data_AF-A0A1C4WFX5-F1
#
_entry.id   AF-A0A1C4WFX5-F1
#
_cell.length_a   1.000
_cell.length_b   1.000
_cell.length_c   1.000
_cell.angle_alpha   90.00
_cell.angle_beta   90.00
_cell.angle_gamma   90.00
#
_symmetry.space_group_name_H-M   'P 1'
#
loop_
_entity.id
_entity.type
_entity.pdbx_description
1 polymer ?
#
loop_
_entity_poly.entity_id
_entity_poly.type
_entity_poly.pdbx_seq_one_letter_code
_entity_poly.pdbx_strand_id
1 'polypeptide(L)' 'MTESNHSPEIEPSAADLAEIEQELPLIEAEVLLLDAQIIVLTGEAGPSELDWQRLRRAQRRVLREARALLAIRSAAGRAA' A
#
# COMPACT_ATOMS: atom_id res chain seq x y z
N MET A 1 4.30 -18.92 -33.28
CA MET A 1 5.23 -19.21 -32.17
C MET A 1 5.76 -17.88 -31.71
N THR A 2 5.09 -17.24 -30.74
CA THR A 2 5.59 -16.03 -30.09
C THR A 2 6.73 -16.46 -29.18
N GLU A 3 7.95 -16.12 -29.57
CA GLU A 3 9.11 -16.19 -28.68
C GLU A 3 8.83 -15.27 -27.50
N SER A 4 8.44 -15.86 -26.37
CA SER A 4 8.49 -15.17 -25.09
C SER A 4 9.93 -14.77 -24.87
N ASN A 5 10.20 -13.46 -24.96
CA ASN A 5 11.47 -12.82 -24.66
C ASN A 5 11.73 -12.94 -23.15
N HIS A 6 12.02 -14.15 -22.71
CA HIS A 6 12.34 -14.45 -21.34
C HIS A 6 13.85 -14.45 -21.18
N SER A 7 14.40 -13.27 -20.88
CA SER A 7 15.77 -13.15 -20.38
C SER A 7 15.93 -14.06 -19.16
N PRO A 8 17.10 -14.70 -18.91
CA PRO A 8 17.26 -15.62 -17.79
C PRO A 8 16.83 -14.93 -16.50
N GLU A 9 15.71 -15.38 -15.94
CA GLU A 9 15.06 -14.79 -14.77
C GLU A 9 16.05 -14.79 -13.60
N ILE A 10 16.56 -13.61 -13.24
CA ILE A 10 17.15 -13.40 -11.92
C ILE A 10 15.96 -13.45 -10.97
N GLU A 11 15.76 -14.60 -10.33
CA GLU A 11 14.72 -14.72 -9.31
C GLU A 11 15.01 -13.74 -8.16
N PRO A 12 13.98 -13.12 -7.57
CA PRO A 12 14.14 -12.28 -6.38
C PRO A 12 14.80 -13.07 -5.24
N SER A 13 15.74 -12.43 -4.55
CA SER A 13 16.32 -13.02 -3.34
C SER A 13 15.31 -13.00 -2.19
N ALA A 14 15.59 -13.79 -1.14
CA ALA A 14 14.77 -13.76 0.07
C ALA A 14 14.72 -12.37 0.73
N ALA A 15 15.77 -11.56 0.57
CA ALA A 15 15.79 -10.18 1.05
C ALA A 15 14.84 -9.30 0.23
N ASP A 16 14.86 -9.42 -1.10
CA ASP A 16 13.96 -8.69 -1.99
C ASP A 16 12.48 -9.02 -1.70
N LEU A 17 12.18 -10.30 -1.47
CA LEU A 17 10.83 -10.73 -1.09
C LEU A 17 10.42 -10.19 0.28
N ALA A 18 11.35 -10.14 1.24
CA ALA A 18 11.07 -9.58 2.56
C ALA A 18 10.84 -8.06 2.53
N GLU A 19 11.44 -7.33 1.58
CA GLU A 19 11.17 -5.90 1.37
C GLU A 19 9.74 -5.68 0.86
N ILE A 20 9.26 -6.51 -0.07
CA ILE A 20 7.88 -6.46 -0.57
C ILE A 20 6.88 -6.68 0.59
N GLU A 21 7.12 -7.68 1.43
CA GLU A 21 6.26 -7.96 2.59
C GLU A 21 6.19 -6.79 3.58
N GLN A 22 7.26 -5.99 3.70
CA GLN A 22 7.25 -4.79 4.54
C GLN A 22 6.38 -3.67 3.97
N GLU A 23 6.20 -3.62 2.64
CA GLU A 23 5.38 -2.62 1.96
C GLU A 23 3.88 -2.94 2.00
N LEU A 24 3.54 -4.23 2.10
CA LEU A 24 2.16 -4.73 2.03
C LEU A 24 1.18 -4.02 2.97
N PRO A 25 1.50 -3.73 4.25
CA PRO A 25 0.58 -3.01 5.14
C PRO A 25 0.22 -1.59 4.67
N LEU A 26 1.16 -0.89 4.03
CA LEU A 26 0.89 0.44 3.46
C LEU A 26 -0.01 0.32 2.24
N ILE A 27 0.27 -0.63 1.34
CA ILE A 27 -0.54 -0.90 0.15
C ILE A 27 -1.99 -1.21 0.56
N GLU A 28 -2.20 -2.08 1.56
CA GLU A 28 -3.54 -2.37 2.08
C GLU A 28 -4.25 -1.12 2.63
N ALA A 29 -3.52 -0.25 3.32
CA ALA A 29 -4.09 0.99 3.84
C ALA A 29 -4.50 1.95 2.71
N GLU A 30 -3.74 2.01 1.63
CA GLU A 30 -4.03 2.79 0.43
C GLU A 30 -5.24 2.25 -0.33
N VAL A 31 -5.36 0.92 -0.45
CA VAL A 31 -6.56 0.27 -1.04
C VAL A 31 -7.81 0.63 -0.24
N LEU A 32 -7.76 0.54 1.09
CA LEU A 32 -8.90 0.94 1.93
C LEU A 32 -9.23 2.43 1.85
N LEU A 33 -8.23 3.29 1.63
CA LEU A 33 -8.45 4.70 1.38
C LEU A 33 -9.16 4.90 0.03
N LEU A 34 -8.71 4.20 -1.01
CA LEU A 34 -9.33 4.25 -2.33
C LEU A 34 -10.79 3.77 -2.27
N ASP A 35 -11.06 2.66 -1.57
CA ASP A 35 -12.44 2.17 -1.37
C ASP A 35 -13.33 3.21 -0.68
N ALA A 36 -12.82 3.87 0.36
CA ALA A 36 -13.55 4.93 1.06
C ALA A 36 -13.78 6.16 0.16
N GLN A 37 -12.82 6.51 -0.70
CA GLN A 37 -12.95 7.59 -1.67
C GLN A 37 -13.98 7.26 -2.75
N ILE A 38 -13.99 6.03 -3.25
CA ILE A 38 -14.98 5.56 -4.24
C ILE A 38 -16.39 5.74 -3.68
N ILE A 39 -16.64 5.26 -2.45
CA ILE A 39 -17.96 5.41 -1.79
C ILE A 39 -18.41 6.89 -1.75
N VAL A 40 -17.50 7.79 -1.39
CA VAL A 40 -17.78 9.22 -1.30
C VAL A 40 -18.07 9.84 -2.67
N LEU A 41 -17.38 9.42 -3.72
CA LEU A 41 -17.48 9.99 -5.06
C LEU A 41 -18.65 9.43 -5.88
N THR A 42 -19.06 8.18 -5.64
CA THR A 42 -20.04 7.49 -6.48
C THR A 42 -21.42 7.33 -5.83
N GLY A 43 -21.61 7.77 -4.59
CA GLY A 43 -22.88 7.62 -3.88
C GLY A 43 -24.01 8.47 -4.48
N GLU A 44 -25.09 7.83 -4.95
CA GLU A 44 -26.25 8.53 -5.55
C GLU A 44 -26.92 9.53 -4.61
N ALA A 45 -26.99 9.20 -3.31
CA ALA A 45 -27.56 10.07 -2.27
C ALA A 45 -26.54 11.04 -1.65
N GLY A 46 -25.28 11.01 -2.10
CA GLY A 46 -24.14 11.66 -1.46
C GLY A 46 -23.61 10.89 -0.22
N PRO A 47 -22.42 11.27 0.27
CA PRO A 47 -21.75 10.59 1.39
C PRO A 47 -22.44 10.85 2.74
N SER A 48 -22.61 9.79 3.54
CA SER A 48 -23.09 9.89 4.91
C SER A 48 -21.98 10.31 5.89
N GLU A 49 -22.36 10.70 7.12
CA GLU A 49 -21.40 10.97 8.19
C GLU A 49 -20.46 9.79 8.50
N LEU A 50 -20.99 8.56 8.35
CA LEU A 50 -20.20 7.35 8.53
C LEU A 50 -19.15 7.22 7.42
N ASP A 51 -19.49 7.57 6.18
CA ASP A 51 -18.55 7.52 5.05
C ASP A 51 -17.41 8.53 5.24
N TRP A 52 -17.74 9.73 5.70
CA TRP A 52 -16.72 10.71 6.08
C TRP A 52 -15.83 10.22 7.23
N GLN A 53 -16.40 9.53 8.22
CA GLN A 53 -15.60 8.95 9.30
C GLN A 53 -14.69 7.83 8.78
N ARG A 54 -15.17 6.97 7.88
CA ARG A 54 -14.40 5.90 7.23
C ARG A 54 -13.22 6.49 6.45
N LEU A 55 -13.48 7.52 5.63
CA LEU A 55 -12.43 8.22 4.88
C LEU A 55 -11.33 8.77 5.80
N ARG A 56 -11.71 9.48 6.87
CA ARG A 56 -10.74 10.01 7.84
C ARG A 56 -9.93 8.91 8.53
N ARG A 57 -10.55 7.76 8.84
CA ARG A 57 -9.85 6.61 9.44
C ARG A 57 -8.86 5.98 8.46
N ALA A 58 -9.25 5.82 7.19
CA ALA A 58 -8.38 5.28 6.15
C ALA A 58 -7.16 6.19 5.90
N GLN A 59 -7.36 7.50 5.78
CA GLN A 59 -6.26 8.49 5.67
C GLN A 59 -5.28 8.39 6.84
N ARG A 60 -5.79 8.28 8.07
CA ARG A 60 -4.94 8.10 9.27
C ARG A 60 -4.19 6.77 9.27
N ARG A 61 -4.77 5.71 8.71
CA ARG A 61 -4.09 4.41 8.56
C ARG A 61 -2.94 4.54 7.58
N VAL A 62 -3.15 5.12 6.39
CA VAL A 62 -2.08 5.36 5.41
C VAL A 62 -0.90 6.09 6.03
N LEU A 63 -1.15 7.21 6.73
CA LEU A 63 -0.07 7.96 7.38
C LEU A 63 0.69 7.14 8.44
N ARG A 64 0.00 6.27 9.17
CA ARG A 64 0.60 5.40 10.18
C ARG A 64 1.50 4.36 9.53
N GLU A 65 1.00 3.65 8.52
CA GLU A 65 1.76 2.59 7.85
C GLU A 65 2.92 3.17 7.04
N ALA A 66 2.74 4.33 6.41
CA ALA A 66 3.83 5.04 5.73
C ALA A 66 4.95 5.40 6.70
N ARG A 67 4.60 5.89 7.90
CA ARG A 67 5.57 6.16 8.97
C ARG A 67 6.27 4.88 9.43
N ALA A 68 5.55 3.77 9.56
CA ALA A 68 6.13 2.48 9.95
C ALA A 68 7.15 1.99 8.92
N LEU A 69 6.79 2.00 7.63
CA LEU A 69 7.67 1.61 6.54
C LEU A 69 8.94 2.47 6.48
N LEU A 70 8.79 3.80 6.61
CA LEU A 70 9.93 4.71 6.67
C LEU A 70 10.86 4.43 7.85
N ALA A 71 10.31 4.09 9.02
CA ALA A 71 11.11 3.73 10.19
C ALA A 71 11.95 2.48 9.93
N ILE A 72 11.38 1.45 9.28
CA ILE A 72 12.08 0.22 8.91
C ILE A 72 13.22 0.53 7.91
N ARG A 73 12.92 1.24 6.82
CA ARG A 73 13.93 1.63 5.81
C ARG A 73 15.05 2.49 6.42
N SER A 74 14.73 3.38 7.35
CA SER A 74 15.74 4.17 8.06
C SER A 74 16.68 3.32 8.91
N ALA A 75 16.18 2.21 9.48
CA ALA A 75 16.98 1.30 10.28
C ALA A 75 17.91 0.45 9.41
N ALA A 76 17.40 -0.05 8.27
CA ALA A 76 18.21 -0.77 7.29
C ALA A 76 19.37 0.09 6.75
N GLY A 77 19.10 1.35 6.40
CA GLY A 77 20.14 2.28 5.94
C GLY A 77 21.15 2.72 7.00
N ARG A 78 20.89 2.49 8.30
CA ARG A 78 21.89 2.70 9.38
C ARG A 78 22.75 1.48 9.65
N ALA A 79 22.34 0.30 9.20
CA ALA A 79 23.04 -0.96 9.41
C ALA A 79 24.00 -1.31 8.25
N ALA A 80 23.87 -0.64 7.11
CA ALA A 80 24.77 -0.69 5.96
C ALA A 80 25.92 0.33 6.09
#